data_AF-A0A1I2M6P7-F1
#
_entry.id   AF-A0A1I2M6P7-F1
#
_cell.length_a   1.000
_cell.length_b   1.000
_cell.length_c   1.000
_cell.angle_alpha   90.00
_cell.angle_beta   90.00
_cell.angle_gamma   90.00
#
_symmetry.space_group_name_H-M   'P 1'
#
loop_
_entity.id
_entity.type
_entity.pdbx_description
1 polymer ?
#
loop_
_entity_poly.entity_id
_entity_poly.type
_entity_poly.pdbx_seq_one_letter_code
_entity_poly.pdbx_strand_id
1 'polypeptide(L)' 'MFIDLVTSVGLPMVVWAIAILAATRITGSLYPTANLAGQLGIARCNNMKEVLKACWIGTGVLWIWVMIWAFIGPVIA' A
#
# COMPACT_ATOMS: atom_id res chain seq x y z
N MET A 1 -10.42 3.37 -15.44
CA MET A 1 -10.97 2.04 -15.09
C MET A 1 -11.90 2.04 -13.88
N PHE A 2 -11.64 2.83 -12.81
CA PHE A 2 -12.51 2.83 -11.61
C PHE A 2 -13.37 4.09 -11.41
N ILE A 3 -13.21 5.10 -12.28
CA ILE A 3 -13.81 6.43 -12.06
C ILE A 3 -15.35 6.38 -12.11
N ASP A 4 -15.93 5.61 -13.03
CA ASP A 4 -17.38 5.47 -13.19
C ASP A 4 -18.05 4.71 -12.04
N LEU A 5 -17.29 3.86 -11.35
CA LEU A 5 -17.76 3.13 -10.17
C LEU A 5 -17.70 4.00 -8.91
N VAL A 6 -16.68 4.86 -8.81
CA VAL A 6 -16.55 5.80 -7.69
C VAL A 6 -17.65 6.85 -7.74
N THR A 7 -17.98 7.34 -8.94
CA THR A 7 -19.08 8.29 -9.14
C THR A 7 -20.45 7.66 -8.91
N SER A 8 -20.66 6.38 -9.24
CA SER A 8 -21.95 5.70 -9.00
C SER A 8 -22.22 5.40 -7.52
N VAL A 9 -21.17 5.18 -6.71
CA VAL A 9 -21.27 4.95 -5.26
C VAL A 9 -21.26 6.28 -4.48
N GLY A 10 -21.11 7.43 -5.15
CA GLY A 10 -21.10 8.75 -4.52
C GLY A 10 -19.87 8.99 -3.64
N LEU A 11 -18.77 8.27 -3.89
CA LEU A 11 -17.55 8.38 -3.09
C LEU A 11 -16.75 9.63 -3.49
N PRO A 12 -16.30 10.46 -2.53
CA PRO A 12 -15.41 11.58 -2.80
C PRO A 12 -14.12 11.11 -3.47
N MET A 13 -13.73 11.77 -4.57
CA MET A 13 -12.58 11.36 -5.38
C MET A 13 -11.25 11.41 -4.61
N VAL A 14 -11.16 12.25 -3.58
CA VAL A 14 -9.99 12.36 -2.68
C VAL A 14 -9.81 11.08 -1.86
N VAL A 15 -10.90 10.52 -1.31
CA VAL A 15 -10.88 9.28 -0.53
C VAL A 15 -10.42 8.11 -1.41
N TRP A 16 -10.92 8.07 -2.64
CA TRP A 16 -10.53 7.08 -3.64
C TRP A 16 -9.06 7.17 -4.05
N ALA A 17 -8.56 8.37 -4.32
CA ALA A 17 -7.16 8.59 -4.70
C ALA A 17 -6.20 8.14 -3.60
N ILE A 18 -6.53 8.42 -2.34
CA ILE A 18 -5.74 8.02 -1.17
C ILE A 18 -5.75 6.48 -1.01
N ALA A 19 -6.89 5.82 -1.24
CA ALA A 19 -7.00 4.37 -1.20
C ALA A 19 -6.13 3.69 -2.27
N ILE A 20 -6.16 4.19 -3.52
CA ILE A 20 -5.28 3.67 -4.59
C ILE A 20 -3.82 3.88 -4.22
N LEU A 21 -3.45 5.08 -3.76
CA LEU A 21 -2.06 5.40 -3.42
C LEU A 21 -1.51 4.43 -2.37
N ALA A 22 -2.29 4.15 -1.33
CA ALA A 22 -1.91 3.18 -0.30
C ALA A 22 -1.79 1.75 -0.87
N ALA A 23 -2.73 1.33 -1.73
CA ALA A 23 -2.70 0.02 -2.37
C ALA A 23 -1.43 -0.21 -3.22
N THR A 24 -0.94 0.81 -3.93
CA THR A 24 0.30 0.69 -4.74
C THR A 24 1.56 0.49 -3.91
N ARG A 25 1.57 0.93 -2.64
CA ARG A 25 2.72 0.77 -1.73
C ARG A 25 2.73 -0.58 -1.03
N ILE A 26 1.54 -1.15 -0.79
CA ILE A 26 1.35 -2.50 -0.26
C ILE A 26 1.94 -3.53 -1.23
N THR A 27 1.61 -3.44 -2.53
CA THR A 27 2.12 -4.38 -3.54
C THR A 27 3.62 -4.27 -3.75
N GLY A 28 4.19 -3.07 -3.65
CA GLY A 28 5.65 -2.85 -3.73
C GLY A 28 6.46 -3.46 -2.57
N SER A 29 5.81 -3.75 -1.43
CA SER A 29 6.44 -4.27 -0.21
C SER A 29 6.25 -5.80 -0.04
N LEU A 30 5.24 -6.38 -0.68
CA LEU A 30 4.90 -7.80 -0.62
C LEU A 30 5.82 -8.67 -1.49
N TYR A 31 6.27 -8.11 -2.62
CA TYR A 31 7.13 -8.79 -3.57
C TYR A 31 8.53 -8.19 -3.56
N PRO A 32 9.59 -9.00 -3.75
CA PRO A 32 10.93 -8.50 -3.94
C PRO A 32 10.97 -7.68 -5.25
N THR A 33 10.85 -6.36 -5.12
CA THR A 33 10.94 -5.43 -6.25
C THR A 33 12.40 -5.05 -6.54
N ALA A 34 12.68 -4.55 -7.74
CA ALA A 34 14.03 -4.10 -8.12
C ALA A 34 14.59 -3.04 -7.16
N ASN A 35 13.71 -2.22 -6.57
CA ASN A 35 14.08 -1.24 -5.55
C ASN A 35 14.61 -1.90 -4.27
N LEU A 36 13.96 -2.98 -3.81
CA LEU A 36 14.41 -3.74 -2.64
C LEU A 36 15.76 -4.41 -2.90
N ALA A 37 15.96 -4.97 -4.10
CA ALA A 37 17.23 -5.57 -4.51
C ALA A 37 18.38 -4.53 -4.57
N GLY A 38 18.09 -3.33 -5.09
CA GLY A 38 19.05 -2.22 -5.09
C GLY A 38 19.46 -1.78 -3.69
N GLN A 39 18.50 -1.64 -2.77
CA GLN A 39 18.77 -1.29 -1.37
C GLN A 39 19.56 -2.39 -0.64
N LEU A 40 19.25 -3.66 -0.90
CA LEU A 40 19.97 -4.80 -0.34
C LEU A 40 21.44 -4.85 -0.79
N GLY A 41 21.69 -4.54 -2.07
CA GLY A 41 23.03 -4.46 -2.66
C GLY A 41 23.87 -3.32 -2.07
N ILE A 42 23.28 -2.14 -1.85
CA ILE A 42 23.95 -1.00 -1.19
C ILE A 42 24.29 -1.35 0.27
N ALA A 43 23.38 -2.04 0.96
CA ALA A 43 23.58 -2.48 2.34
C ALA A 43 24.57 -3.65 2.48
N ARG A 44 25.09 -4.20 1.36
CA ARG A 44 25.95 -5.41 1.31
C ARG A 44 25.36 -6.58 2.10
N CYS A 45 24.04 -6.67 2.20
CA CYS A 45 23.35 -7.67 2.97
C CYS A 45 22.92 -8.81 2.05
N ASN A 46 23.17 -10.06 2.44
CA ASN A 46 22.74 -11.24 1.68
C ASN A 46 21.43 -11.84 2.20
N ASN A 47 20.89 -11.29 3.30
CA ASN A 47 19.74 -11.88 3.99
C ASN A 47 18.40 -11.31 3.52
N MET A 48 18.06 -11.59 2.26
CA MET A 48 16.81 -11.15 1.63
C MET A 48 15.55 -11.65 2.38
N LYS A 49 15.64 -12.81 3.05
CA LYS A 49 14.52 -13.42 3.75
C LYS A 49 14.06 -12.62 4.97
N GLU A 50 14.98 -12.06 5.75
CA GLU A 50 14.65 -11.23 6.92
C GLU A 50 14.09 -9.88 6.52
N VAL A 51 14.68 -9.27 5.48
CA VAL A 51 14.17 -8.01 4.93
C VAL A 51 12.74 -8.19 4.42
N LEU A 52 12.44 -9.29 3.73
CA LEU A 52 11.09 -9.57 3.25
C LEU A 52 10.09 -9.76 4.40
N LYS A 53 10.49 -10.42 5.50
CA LYS A 53 9.64 -10.53 6.70
C LYS A 53 9.32 -9.15 7.30
N ALA A 54 10.30 -8.25 7.36
CA ALA A 54 10.07 -6.89 7.84
C ALA A 54 9.11 -6.11 6.92
N CYS A 55 9.27 -6.23 5.60
CA CYS A 55 8.35 -5.64 4.63
C CYS A 55 6.93 -6.20 4.75
N TRP A 56 6.78 -7.49 5.03
CA TRP A 56 5.48 -8.13 5.31
C TRP A 56 4.79 -7.59 6.57
N ILE A 57 5.55 -7.36 7.64
CA ILE A 57 5.01 -6.73 8.87
C ILE A 57 4.49 -5.33 8.55
N GLY A 58 5.27 -4.51 7.82
CA GLY A 58 4.85 -3.19 7.39
C GLY A 58 3.60 -3.20 6.50
N THR A 59 3.49 -4.21 5.63
CA THR A 59 2.33 -4.44 4.78
C THR A 59 1.07 -4.74 5.62
N GLY A 60 1.19 -5.55 6.68
CA GLY A 60 0.09 -5.84 7.59
C GLY A 60 -0.47 -4.59 8.28
N VAL A 61 0.40 -3.67 8.70
CA VAL A 61 -0.02 -2.39 9.31
C VAL A 61 -0.77 -1.53 8.28
N LEU A 62 -0.30 -1.48 7.04
CA LEU A 62 -0.96 -0.76 5.95
C LEU A 62 -2.34 -1.33 5.61
N TRP A 63 -2.54 -2.66 5.67
CA TRP A 63 -3.87 -3.26 5.50
C TRP A 63 -4.85 -2.80 6.57
N ILE A 64 -4.42 -2.78 7.83
CA ILE A 64 -5.25 -2.28 8.93
C ILE A 64 -5.63 -0.83 8.70
N TRP A 65 -4.68 -0.01 8.25
CA TRP A 65 -4.93 1.38 7.92
C TRP A 65 -5.95 1.56 6.78
N VAL A 66 -5.85 0.77 5.70
CA VAL A 66 -6.81 0.83 4.58
C VAL A 66 -8.22 0.44 5.05
N MET A 67 -8.35 -0.57 5.91
CA MET A 67 -9.64 -0.95 6.47
C MET A 67 -10.25 0.18 7.31
N ILE A 68 -9.46 0.86 8.14
CA ILE A 68 -9.91 2.01 8.93
C ILE A 68 -10.30 3.18 8.01
N TRP A 69 -9.49 3.47 7.00
CA TRP A 69 -9.73 4.57 6.06
C TRP A 69 -10.98 4.37 5.22
N ALA A 70 -11.35 3.12 4.92
CA ALA A 70 -12.59 2.80 4.21
C ALA A 70 -13.85 3.26 4.96
N PHE A 71 -13.83 3.30 6.29
CA PHE A 71 -14.94 3.77 7.11
C PHE A 71 -14.86 5.25 7.47
N ILE A 72 -13.65 5.77 7.69
CA ILE A 72 -13.45 7.16 8.13
C ILE A 72 -13.44 8.14 6.94
N GLY A 73 -12.84 7.76 5.82
CA GLY A 73 -12.72 8.60 4.63
C GLY A 73 -14.07 9.15 4.13
N PRO A 74 -15.13 8.33 4.00
CA PRO A 74 -16.45 8.81 3.58
C PRO A 74 -17.18 9.71 4.59
N VAL A 75 -16.74 9.75 5.85
CA VAL A 75 -17.37 10.56 6.91
C VAL A 75 -16.75 11.96 6.99
N ILE A 76 -15.48 12.10 6.58
CA ILE A 76 -14.71 13.34 6.67
C ILE A 76 -14.76 14.16 5.36
N ALA A 77 -14.99 13.50 4.23
CA ALA A 77 -14.90 14.11 2.89
C ALA A 77 -16.26 14.36 2.22
#